data_AF-A0A819EZ31-F1
#
_entry.id   AF-A0A819EZ31-F1
#
_cell.length_a   1.000
_cell.length_b   1.000
_cell.length_c   1.000
_cell.angle_alpha   90.00
_cell.angle_beta   90.00
_cell.angle_gamma   90.00
#
_symmetry.space_group_name_H-M   'P 1'
#
loop_
_entity.id
_entity.type
_entity.pdbx_description
1 polymer ?
#
loop_
_entity_poly.entity_id
_entity_poly.type
_entity_poly.pdbx_seq_one_letter_code
_entity_poly.pdbx_strand_id
1 'polypeptide(L)'
;MKSAILTCKYLNVKSIIVAVPCSATDCIEDIIIFGGKQSIKIELDSQHFLYGDLTLVPNSIGLVLFAHGSGSSRLSPRNQYVAEQLNESQISTFLLDLLTKNEEIEDDRTRKLRFNIPFLADRLSQVTDWLYQNNKNIQNLSIGYFGASTGGAAAIIAGGIKQQKRTKAIVSRGERPDLVPIEQLNQITVPTLVRKNIQITFSYNELIFFEKMKSSL
;
A
#
# COMPACT_ATOMS: atom_id res chain seq x y z
N MET A 1 10.08 24.75 -14.86
CA MET A 1 10.12 23.34 -15.28
C MET A 1 9.11 23.15 -16.42
N LYS A 2 9.54 22.68 -17.59
CA LYS A 2 8.61 22.32 -18.67
C LYS A 2 8.18 20.87 -18.46
N SER A 3 7.02 20.66 -17.83
CA SER A 3 6.35 19.37 -17.84
C SER A 3 5.72 19.15 -19.22
N ALA A 4 6.09 18.08 -19.92
CA ALA A 4 5.45 17.69 -21.18
C ALA A 4 4.39 16.64 -20.88
N ILE A 5 3.12 16.91 -21.19
CA ILE A 5 2.07 15.89 -21.14
C ILE A 5 2.20 15.05 -22.40
N LEU A 6 2.84 13.88 -22.30
CA LEU A 6 2.89 12.90 -23.37
C LEU A 6 1.76 11.89 -23.17
N THR A 7 0.72 11.98 -23.99
CA THR A 7 -0.31 10.94 -24.09
C THR A 7 0.28 9.73 -24.82
N CYS A 8 0.69 8.71 -24.08
CA CYS A 8 1.24 7.49 -24.68
C CYS A 8 0.10 6.66 -25.30
N LYS A 9 0.07 6.54 -26.63
CA LYS A 9 -0.93 5.77 -27.39
C LYS A 9 -1.03 4.28 -27.02
N TYR A 10 -0.03 3.74 -26.31
CA TYR A 10 0.03 2.32 -25.92
C TYR A 10 -0.55 2.01 -24.53
N LEU A 11 -0.83 3.04 -23.73
CA LEU A 11 -1.50 2.88 -22.44
C LEU A 11 -2.92 3.44 -22.60
N ASN A 12 -3.93 2.58 -22.54
CA ASN A 12 -5.35 2.95 -22.64
C ASN A 12 -5.86 3.72 -21.38
N VAL A 13 -4.97 4.48 -20.73
CA VAL A 13 -5.16 5.14 -19.43
C VAL A 13 -4.66 6.57 -19.54
N LYS A 14 -5.42 7.55 -19.04
CA LYS A 14 -4.99 8.96 -18.92
C LYS A 14 -3.79 9.05 -17.97
N SER A 15 -2.59 8.82 -18.51
CA SER A 15 -1.34 8.83 -17.76
C SER A 15 -0.61 10.14 -18.02
N ILE A 16 -0.10 10.78 -16.97
CA ILE A 16 0.82 11.92 -17.12
C ILE A 16 2.23 11.36 -16.98
N ILE A 17 2.99 11.42 -18.06
CA ILE A 17 4.42 11.12 -18.04
C ILE A 17 5.16 12.39 -17.64
N VAL A 18 5.83 12.38 -16.50
CA VAL A 18 6.75 13.44 -16.11
C VAL A 18 8.18 12.93 -16.29
N ALA A 19 8.89 13.52 -17.25
CA ALA A 19 10.33 13.36 -17.36
C ALA A 19 10.99 14.39 -16.43
N VAL A 20 11.75 13.90 -15.45
CA VAL A 20 12.51 14.76 -14.54
C VAL A 20 13.86 15.10 -15.21
N PRO A 21 14.16 16.37 -15.51
CA PRO A 21 15.44 16.71 -16.11
C PRO A 21 16.57 16.57 -15.08
N CYS A 22 17.55 15.72 -15.39
CA CYS A 22 18.84 15.65 -14.70
C CYS A 22 19.87 16.55 -15.42
N SER A 23 20.88 17.06 -14.72
CA SER A 23 21.86 18.03 -15.23
C SER A 23 22.90 17.46 -16.20
N ALA A 24 22.78 16.21 -16.62
CA ALA A 24 23.65 15.57 -17.60
C ALA A 24 22.97 15.52 -18.96
N THR A 25 23.74 15.78 -20.02
CA THR A 25 23.27 15.87 -21.42
C THR A 25 22.72 14.57 -22.00
N ASP A 26 22.87 13.45 -21.31
CA ASP A 26 22.28 12.15 -21.64
C ASP A 26 21.79 11.52 -20.34
N CYS A 27 20.48 11.58 -20.03
CA CYS A 27 19.77 10.67 -19.11
C CYS A 27 18.29 11.09 -18.98
N ILE A 28 17.37 10.34 -19.61
CA ILE A 28 15.97 10.24 -19.17
C ILE A 28 15.92 9.00 -18.25
N GLU A 29 16.38 9.12 -16.99
CA GLU A 29 16.38 7.98 -16.07
C GLU A 29 15.04 7.79 -15.35
N ASP A 30 14.31 8.88 -15.06
CA ASP A 30 13.07 8.80 -14.26
C ASP A 30 11.85 9.21 -15.10
N ILE A 31 11.22 8.22 -15.75
CA ILE A 31 9.85 8.36 -16.27
C ILE A 31 8.88 8.01 -15.14
N ILE A 32 8.26 9.04 -14.57
CA ILE A 32 7.18 8.84 -13.60
C ILE A 32 5.86 8.82 -14.37
N ILE A 33 5.14 7.70 -14.29
CA ILE A 33 3.81 7.53 -14.87
C ILE A 33 2.79 7.82 -13.78
N PHE A 34 2.28 9.04 -13.74
CA PHE A 34 1.17 9.39 -12.86
C PHE A 34 -0.16 8.91 -13.44
N GLY A 35 -1.03 8.38 -12.58
CA GLY A 35 -2.34 7.84 -12.98
C GLY A 35 -2.30 6.47 -13.65
N GLY A 36 -1.10 5.94 -13.92
CA GLY A 36 -0.90 4.57 -14.39
C GLY A 36 -0.54 3.62 -13.23
N LYS A 37 -0.97 2.36 -13.34
CA LYS A 37 -0.52 1.29 -12.45
C LYS A 37 0.86 0.80 -12.90
N GLN A 38 1.82 0.78 -11.97
CA GLN A 38 3.19 0.31 -12.18
C GLN A 38 3.44 -0.93 -11.34
N SER A 39 3.71 -2.07 -11.96
CA SER A 39 4.17 -3.25 -11.23
C SER A 39 5.64 -3.08 -10.86
N ILE A 40 5.93 -3.13 -9.56
CA ILE A 40 7.27 -3.02 -8.99
C ILE A 40 7.68 -4.36 -8.35
N LYS A 41 8.97 -4.63 -8.42
CA LYS A 41 9.61 -5.74 -7.70
C LYS A 41 10.26 -5.18 -6.44
N ILE A 42 9.87 -5.70 -5.29
CA ILE A 42 10.42 -5.31 -3.98
C ILE A 42 11.44 -6.36 -3.56
N GLU A 43 12.70 -5.97 -3.48
CA GLU A 43 13.77 -6.87 -3.07
C GLU A 43 13.86 -6.91 -1.54
N LEU A 44 13.60 -8.09 -0.96
CA LEU A 44 13.72 -8.31 0.48
C LEU A 44 15.16 -8.66 0.86
N ASP A 45 15.81 -9.47 0.02
CA ASP A 45 17.23 -9.82 0.06
C ASP A 45 17.72 -10.23 -1.34
N SER A 46 18.91 -10.80 -1.44
CA SER A 46 19.53 -11.20 -2.72
C SER A 46 18.80 -12.31 -3.48
N GLN A 47 17.89 -13.05 -2.83
CA GLN A 47 17.19 -14.20 -3.41
C GLN A 47 15.67 -14.08 -3.34
N HIS A 48 15.14 -13.24 -2.45
CA HIS A 48 13.72 -13.10 -2.21
C HIS A 48 13.20 -11.74 -2.64
N PHE A 49 12.07 -11.76 -3.36
CA PHE A 49 11.38 -10.57 -3.79
C PHE A 49 9.87 -10.74 -3.75
N LEU A 50 9.18 -9.62 -3.57
CA LEU A 50 7.73 -9.49 -3.70
C LEU A 50 7.38 -8.71 -4.97
N TYR A 51 6.10 -8.80 -5.33
CA TYR A 51 5.52 -7.93 -6.35
C TYR A 51 4.47 -7.03 -5.72
N GLY A 52 4.40 -5.81 -6.23
CA GLY A 52 3.31 -4.91 -5.91
C GLY A 52 2.97 -4.01 -7.08
N ASP A 53 1.77 -3.47 -7.07
CA ASP A 53 1.23 -2.56 -8.06
C ASP A 53 1.09 -1.19 -7.39
N LEU A 54 1.94 -0.26 -7.82
CA LEU A 54 1.98 1.13 -7.36
C LEU A 54 1.20 2.02 -8.31
N THR A 55 0.32 2.83 -7.75
CA THR A 55 -0.33 3.92 -8.47
C THR A 55 -0.03 5.22 -7.75
N LEU A 56 0.79 6.06 -8.38
CA LEU A 56 1.06 7.41 -7.93
C LEU A 56 0.11 8.38 -8.63
N VAL A 57 -0.62 9.16 -7.85
CA VAL A 57 -1.45 10.25 -8.37
C VAL A 57 -0.74 11.60 -8.18
N PRO A 58 -0.91 12.58 -9.09
CA PRO A 58 -0.29 13.89 -8.93
C PRO A 58 -0.75 14.57 -7.64
N ASN A 59 0.16 15.29 -6.98
CA ASN A 59 -0.11 16.01 -5.73
C ASN A 59 -0.76 15.13 -4.65
N SER A 60 -0.31 13.88 -4.57
CA SER A 60 -0.92 12.92 -3.66
C SER A 60 -0.81 13.36 -2.21
N ILE A 61 -1.90 13.21 -1.47
CA ILE A 61 -1.97 13.55 -0.05
C ILE A 61 -1.33 12.47 0.85
N GLY A 62 -1.04 11.30 0.29
CA GLY A 62 -0.53 10.15 1.02
C GLY A 62 -0.52 8.88 0.19
N LEU A 63 0.11 7.85 0.74
CA LEU A 63 0.19 6.52 0.16
C LEU A 63 -0.53 5.52 1.07
N VAL A 64 -1.49 4.78 0.53
CA VAL A 64 -2.16 3.67 1.24
C VAL A 64 -1.61 2.33 0.76
N LEU A 65 -1.03 1.57 1.68
CA LEU A 65 -0.58 0.19 1.44
C LEU A 65 -1.69 -0.81 1.76
N PHE A 66 -1.95 -1.72 0.84
CA PHE A 66 -3.00 -2.74 0.97
C PHE A 66 -2.45 -4.07 1.47
N ALA A 67 -2.77 -4.43 2.71
CA ALA A 67 -2.55 -5.78 3.22
C ALA A 67 -3.76 -6.66 2.89
N HIS A 68 -3.63 -7.48 1.85
CA HIS A 68 -4.71 -8.40 1.49
C HIS A 68 -4.84 -9.54 2.52
N GLY A 69 -6.02 -10.15 2.56
CA GLY A 69 -6.28 -11.29 3.43
C GLY A 69 -5.67 -12.59 2.91
N SER A 70 -5.75 -13.62 3.75
CA SER A 70 -5.41 -15.00 3.43
C SER A 70 -6.02 -15.47 2.09
N GLY A 71 -5.19 -16.02 1.20
CA GLY A 71 -5.64 -16.56 -0.10
C GLY A 71 -6.11 -15.50 -1.11
N SER A 72 -5.80 -14.23 -0.85
CA SER A 72 -5.97 -13.13 -1.80
C SER A 72 -4.60 -12.62 -2.24
N SER A 73 -4.58 -11.71 -3.20
CA SER A 73 -3.35 -11.13 -3.75
C SER A 73 -3.57 -9.67 -4.12
N ARG A 74 -2.52 -9.01 -4.61
CA ARG A 74 -2.61 -7.66 -5.21
C ARG A 74 -3.61 -7.56 -6.38
N LEU A 75 -4.00 -8.70 -6.96
CA LEU A 75 -4.96 -8.79 -8.07
C LEU A 75 -6.43 -8.87 -7.60
N SER A 76 -6.68 -8.80 -6.30
CA SER A 76 -8.03 -8.85 -5.74
C SER A 76 -8.93 -7.73 -6.31
N PRO A 77 -10.00 -8.06 -7.07
CA PRO A 77 -10.87 -7.03 -7.67
C PRO A 77 -11.48 -6.10 -6.62
N ARG A 78 -11.74 -6.62 -5.41
CA ARG A 78 -12.27 -5.83 -4.29
C ARG A 78 -11.29 -4.78 -3.80
N ASN A 79 -9.99 -5.11 -3.70
CA ASN A 79 -8.99 -4.15 -3.24
C ASN A 79 -8.60 -3.19 -4.37
N GLN A 80 -8.61 -3.65 -5.62
CA GLN A 80 -8.41 -2.78 -6.78
C GLN A 80 -9.51 -1.72 -6.89
N TYR A 81 -10.78 -2.11 -6.70
CA TYR A 81 -11.88 -1.15 -6.65
C TYR A 81 -11.69 -0.09 -5.55
N VAL A 82 -11.35 -0.51 -4.32
CA VAL A 82 -11.06 0.44 -3.23
C VAL A 82 -9.88 1.36 -3.58
N ALA A 83 -8.83 0.81 -4.17
CA ALA A 83 -7.66 1.59 -4.57
C ALA A 83 -8.00 2.63 -5.65
N GLU A 84 -8.81 2.27 -6.64
CA GLU A 84 -9.30 3.20 -7.67
C GLU A 84 -10.08 4.35 -7.04
N GLN A 85 -10.97 4.09 -6.08
CA GLN A 85 -11.71 5.14 -5.38
C GLN A 85 -10.81 6.07 -4.55
N LEU A 86 -9.73 5.53 -3.96
CA LEU A 86 -8.72 6.33 -3.28
C LEU A 86 -7.91 7.18 -4.28
N ASN A 87 -7.56 6.63 -5.44
CA ASN A 87 -6.85 7.34 -6.49
C ASN A 87 -7.67 8.51 -7.05
N GLU A 88 -8.97 8.31 -7.27
CA GLU A 88 -9.92 9.37 -7.65
C GLU A 88 -9.98 10.50 -6.62
N SER A 89 -9.61 10.21 -5.37
CA SER A 89 -9.60 11.15 -4.25
C SER A 89 -8.19 11.67 -3.89
N GLN A 90 -7.25 11.63 -4.84
CA GLN A 90 -5.87 12.11 -4.70
C GLN A 90 -4.99 11.33 -3.71
N ILE A 91 -5.35 10.09 -3.39
CA ILE A 91 -4.54 9.20 -2.55
C ILE A 91 -3.84 8.17 -3.43
N SER A 92 -2.51 8.10 -3.34
CA SER A 92 -1.72 7.07 -4.02
C SER A 92 -1.91 5.74 -3.32
N THR A 93 -1.79 4.65 -4.06
CA THR A 93 -2.06 3.31 -3.52
C THR A 93 -0.98 2.33 -3.91
N PHE A 94 -0.74 1.38 -3.02
CA PHE A 94 0.19 0.29 -3.26
C PHE A 94 -0.42 -1.04 -2.84
N LEU A 95 -0.68 -1.91 -3.84
CA LEU A 95 -1.22 -3.24 -3.61
C LEU A 95 -0.09 -4.24 -3.78
N LEU A 96 0.23 -5.01 -2.76
CA LEU A 96 1.38 -5.90 -2.75
C LEU A 96 0.99 -7.31 -2.36
N ASP A 97 1.75 -8.29 -2.85
CA ASP A 97 1.73 -9.62 -2.28
C ASP A 97 2.62 -9.65 -1.04
N LEU A 98 2.14 -10.27 0.04
CA LEU A 98 2.90 -10.39 1.29
C LEU A 98 3.74 -11.67 1.37
N LEU A 99 3.55 -12.61 0.45
CA LEU A 99 4.33 -13.83 0.36
C LEU A 99 5.13 -13.80 -0.94
N THR A 100 6.36 -14.30 -0.89
CA THR A 100 7.11 -14.59 -2.11
C THR A 100 6.43 -15.75 -2.83
N LYS A 101 6.68 -15.90 -4.13
CA LYS A 101 6.09 -17.00 -4.91
C LYS A 101 6.39 -18.39 -4.32
N ASN A 102 7.60 -18.59 -3.77
CA ASN A 102 7.97 -19.86 -3.13
C ASN A 102 7.21 -20.06 -1.81
N GLU A 103 7.08 -19.01 -1.00
CA GLU A 103 6.27 -19.02 0.22
C GLU A 103 4.79 -19.30 -0.08
N GLU A 104 4.23 -18.72 -1.15
CA GLU A 104 2.85 -19.00 -1.58
C GLU A 104 2.64 -20.48 -1.93
N ILE A 105 3.56 -21.07 -2.70
CA ILE A 105 3.49 -22.49 -3.09
C ILE A 105 3.52 -23.41 -1.86
N GLU A 106 4.37 -23.12 -0.88
CA GLU A 106 4.41 -23.88 0.37
C GLU A 106 3.15 -23.65 1.21
N ASP A 107 2.73 -22.40 1.34
CA ASP A 107 1.62 -21.99 2.17
C ASP A 107 0.26 -22.47 1.62
N ASP A 108 0.13 -22.70 0.32
CA ASP A 108 -1.06 -23.35 -0.26
C ASP A 108 -1.28 -24.77 0.28
N ARG A 109 -0.21 -25.46 0.67
CA ARG A 109 -0.27 -26.78 1.30
C ARG A 109 -0.36 -26.69 2.81
N THR A 110 0.42 -25.80 3.42
CA THR A 110 0.62 -25.79 4.88
C THR A 110 -0.30 -24.82 5.61
N ARG A 111 -0.72 -23.73 4.94
CA ARG A 111 -1.49 -22.60 5.48
C ARG A 111 -0.86 -21.92 6.69
N LYS A 112 0.44 -22.07 6.89
CA LYS A 112 1.14 -21.58 8.10
C LYS A 112 1.40 -20.07 8.06
N LEU A 113 1.75 -19.52 6.90
CA LEU A 113 2.18 -18.13 6.75
C LEU A 113 1.00 -17.18 6.63
N ARG A 114 -0.08 -17.56 5.91
CA ARG A 114 -1.26 -16.66 5.73
C ARG A 114 -1.98 -16.29 7.02
N PHE A 115 -1.80 -17.08 8.08
CA PHE A 115 -2.35 -16.83 9.42
C PHE A 115 -1.30 -16.35 10.44
N ASN A 116 -0.02 -16.26 10.05
CA ASN A 116 1.05 -15.76 10.92
C ASN A 116 1.08 -14.23 10.89
N ILE A 117 0.30 -13.59 11.77
CA ILE A 117 0.15 -12.14 11.81
C ILE A 117 1.47 -11.40 12.08
N PRO A 118 2.32 -11.82 13.04
CA PRO A 118 3.64 -11.20 13.22
C PRO A 118 4.47 -11.18 11.94
N PHE A 119 4.54 -12.32 11.23
CA PHE A 119 5.26 -12.43 9.97
C PHE A 119 4.70 -11.48 8.89
N LEU A 120 3.38 -11.44 8.73
CA LEU A 120 2.74 -10.56 7.74
C LEU A 120 2.96 -9.07 8.08
N ALA A 121 2.92 -8.71 9.36
CA ALA A 121 3.18 -7.35 9.82
C ALA A 121 4.65 -6.94 9.63
N ASP A 122 5.59 -7.85 9.90
CA ASP A 122 7.02 -7.66 9.63
C ASP A 122 7.25 -7.43 8.15
N ARG A 123 6.65 -8.27 7.30
CA ARG A 123 6.77 -8.13 5.84
C ARG A 123 6.23 -6.78 5.36
N LEU A 124 5.04 -6.40 5.82
CA LEU A 124 4.43 -5.12 5.45
C LEU A 124 5.28 -3.92 5.90
N SER A 125 5.89 -4.00 7.09
CA SER A 125 6.84 -2.98 7.57
C SER A 125 8.10 -2.92 6.70
N GLN A 126 8.69 -4.07 6.35
CA GLN A 126 9.88 -4.13 5.47
C GLN A 126 9.60 -3.51 4.11
N VAL A 127 8.46 -3.83 3.51
CA VAL A 127 8.07 -3.23 2.22
C VAL A 127 7.84 -1.73 2.34
N THR A 128 7.27 -1.28 3.47
CA THR A 128 7.13 0.15 3.76
C THR A 128 8.50 0.84 3.77
N ASP A 129 9.47 0.30 4.49
CA ASP A 129 10.82 0.88 4.56
C ASP A 129 11.51 0.86 3.19
N TRP A 130 11.37 -0.24 2.44
CA TRP A 130 11.94 -0.38 1.10
C TRP A 130 11.40 0.71 0.14
N LEU A 131 10.10 0.98 0.18
CA LEU A 131 9.49 2.02 -0.66
C LEU A 131 10.07 3.42 -0.36
N TYR A 132 10.26 3.75 0.92
CA TYR A 132 10.84 5.04 1.30
C TYR A 132 12.31 5.14 0.89
N GLN A 133 13.06 4.06 1.02
CA GLN A 133 14.47 4.04 0.66
C GLN A 133 14.67 4.15 -0.86
N ASN A 134 13.82 3.51 -1.65
CA ASN A 134 14.04 3.31 -3.09
C ASN A 134 13.15 4.20 -3.99
N ASN A 135 12.18 4.94 -3.45
CA ASN A 135 11.30 5.80 -4.25
C ASN A 135 11.19 7.22 -3.69
N LYS A 136 11.91 8.17 -4.33
CA LYS A 136 11.95 9.58 -3.96
C LYS A 136 10.56 10.25 -3.92
N ASN A 137 9.61 9.78 -4.75
CA ASN A 137 8.25 10.33 -4.78
C ASN A 137 7.40 9.91 -3.59
N ILE A 138 7.81 8.87 -2.85
CA ILE A 138 7.11 8.36 -1.67
C ILE A 138 7.68 8.93 -0.38
N GLN A 139 8.96 9.35 -0.38
CA GLN A 139 9.68 9.80 0.83
C GLN A 139 8.98 10.89 1.64
N ASN A 140 8.23 11.77 0.97
CA ASN A 140 7.53 12.89 1.60
C ASN A 140 6.03 12.64 1.81
N LEU A 141 5.51 11.48 1.39
CA LEU A 141 4.10 11.14 1.58
C LEU A 141 3.84 10.69 3.02
N SER A 142 2.63 10.95 3.51
CA SER A 142 2.12 10.28 4.71
C SER A 142 1.69 8.86 4.37
N ILE A 143 1.71 7.93 5.34
CA ILE A 143 1.34 6.53 5.13
C ILE A 143 -0.02 6.23 5.73
N GLY A 144 -0.85 5.50 4.98
CA GLY A 144 -2.00 4.78 5.51
C GLY A 144 -1.87 3.28 5.24
N TYR A 145 -2.56 2.48 6.05
CA TYR A 145 -2.70 1.04 5.79
C TYR A 145 -4.15 0.66 5.64
N PHE A 146 -4.44 -0.14 4.63
CA PHE A 146 -5.73 -0.79 4.45
C PHE A 146 -5.54 -2.30 4.51
N GLY A 147 -6.05 -2.92 5.57
CA GLY A 147 -5.98 -4.36 5.75
C GLY A 147 -7.35 -5.02 5.64
N ALA A 148 -7.40 -6.19 4.99
CA ALA A 148 -8.62 -7.00 4.92
C ALA A 148 -8.41 -8.38 5.54
N SER A 149 -9.35 -8.86 6.36
CA SER A 149 -9.24 -10.14 7.07
C SER A 149 -7.94 -10.24 7.88
N THR A 150 -7.10 -11.27 7.71
CA THR A 150 -5.78 -11.36 8.39
C THR A 150 -4.85 -10.20 8.06
N GLY A 151 -4.98 -9.60 6.87
CA GLY A 151 -4.28 -8.37 6.50
C GLY A 151 -4.69 -7.17 7.36
N GLY A 152 -5.90 -7.18 7.94
CA GLY A 152 -6.35 -6.18 8.92
C GLY A 152 -5.49 -6.17 10.18
N ALA A 153 -5.27 -7.34 10.79
CA ALA A 153 -4.41 -7.48 11.96
C ALA A 153 -2.95 -7.11 11.63
N ALA A 154 -2.46 -7.55 10.46
CA ALA A 154 -1.11 -7.23 10.00
C ALA A 154 -0.93 -5.71 9.78
N ALA A 155 -1.93 -5.03 9.19
CA ALA A 155 -1.94 -3.58 9.00
C ALA A 155 -1.94 -2.81 10.33
N ILE A 156 -2.70 -3.29 11.32
CA ILE A 156 -2.73 -2.71 12.68
C ILE A 156 -1.35 -2.82 13.34
N ILE A 157 -0.70 -3.98 13.30
CA ILE A 157 0.63 -4.15 13.91
C ILE A 157 1.69 -3.36 13.13
N ALA A 158 1.71 -3.46 11.79
CA ALA A 158 2.69 -2.77 10.97
C ALA A 158 2.57 -1.25 11.10
N GLY A 159 1.38 -0.69 10.90
CA GLY A 159 1.17 0.75 10.96
C GLY A 159 1.11 1.30 12.38
N GLY A 160 0.45 0.58 13.28
CA GLY A 160 0.13 1.06 14.62
C GLY A 160 1.29 0.94 15.61
N ILE A 161 2.22 0.01 15.37
CA ILE A 161 3.36 -0.27 16.25
C ILE A 161 4.68 -0.01 15.52
N LYS A 162 4.93 -0.70 14.40
CA LYS A 162 6.25 -0.68 13.75
C LYS A 162 6.53 0.63 13.02
N GLN A 163 5.51 1.17 12.35
CA GLN A 163 5.59 2.36 11.50
C GLN A 163 4.78 3.54 12.08
N GLN A 164 4.51 3.52 13.38
CA GLN A 164 3.62 4.46 14.08
C GLN A 164 3.94 5.93 13.81
N LYS A 165 5.23 6.29 13.73
CA LYS A 165 5.66 7.68 13.50
C LYS A 165 5.28 8.22 12.11
N ARG A 166 5.16 7.35 11.11
CA ARG A 166 4.86 7.70 9.71
C ARG A 166 3.40 7.46 9.35
N THR A 167 2.72 6.64 10.13
CA THR A 167 1.35 6.21 9.84
C THR A 167 0.35 7.23 10.35
N LYS A 168 -0.52 7.69 9.46
CA LYS A 168 -1.58 8.66 9.77
C LYS A 168 -2.96 8.02 9.92
N ALA A 169 -3.19 6.88 9.27
CA ALA A 169 -4.48 6.19 9.32
C ALA A 169 -4.34 4.69 9.06
N ILE A 170 -5.10 3.89 9.79
CA ILE A 170 -5.23 2.45 9.56
C ILE A 170 -6.70 2.11 9.39
N VAL A 171 -7.03 1.34 8.35
CA VAL A 171 -8.37 0.78 8.15
C VAL A 171 -8.25 -0.75 8.14
N SER A 172 -8.97 -1.41 9.03
CA SER A 172 -9.08 -2.88 9.09
C SER A 172 -10.51 -3.32 8.78
N ARG A 173 -10.69 -3.96 7.62
CA ARG A 173 -11.98 -4.45 7.11
C ARG A 173 -12.16 -5.95 7.34
N GLY A 174 -13.32 -6.36 7.86
CA GLY A 174 -13.72 -7.76 7.96
C GLY A 174 -13.07 -8.52 9.10
N GLU A 175 -12.90 -7.82 10.23
CA GLU A 175 -12.49 -8.29 11.56
C GLU A 175 -11.37 -9.34 11.59
N ARG A 176 -10.15 -8.94 11.99
CA ARG A 176 -9.34 -9.74 12.91
C ARG A 176 -8.49 -8.91 13.92
N PRO A 177 -8.95 -7.76 14.45
CA PRO A 177 -8.17 -7.05 15.47
C PRO A 177 -7.99 -7.89 16.74
N ASP A 178 -8.84 -8.90 16.97
CA ASP A 178 -8.69 -9.94 18.00
C ASP A 178 -7.39 -10.75 17.88
N LEU A 179 -6.79 -10.79 16.69
CA LEU A 179 -5.48 -11.45 16.49
C LEU A 179 -4.30 -10.58 16.90
N VAL A 180 -4.53 -9.31 17.24
CA VAL A 180 -3.49 -8.43 17.74
C VAL A 180 -3.42 -8.63 19.27
N PRO A 181 -2.23 -8.96 19.82
CA PRO A 181 -2.07 -9.10 21.25
C PRO A 181 -2.50 -7.85 22.00
N ILE A 182 -3.19 -8.01 23.14
CA ILE A 182 -3.82 -6.90 23.86
C ILE A 182 -2.81 -5.87 24.35
N GLU A 183 -1.62 -6.33 24.73
CA GLU A 183 -0.49 -5.49 25.12
C GLU A 183 0.00 -4.59 23.98
N GLN A 184 -0.16 -5.02 22.73
CA GLN A 184 0.17 -4.22 21.56
C GLN A 184 -0.94 -3.23 21.24
N LEU A 185 -2.22 -3.61 21.37
CA LEU A 185 -3.34 -2.69 21.13
C LEU A 185 -3.25 -1.42 21.98
N ASN A 186 -2.81 -1.53 23.23
CA ASN A 186 -2.63 -0.39 24.15
C ASN A 186 -1.52 0.58 23.72
N GLN A 187 -0.63 0.19 22.82
CA GLN A 187 0.48 1.03 22.32
C GLN A 187 0.07 1.84 21.09
N ILE A 188 -1.06 1.50 20.45
CA ILE A 188 -1.48 2.11 19.18
C ILE A 188 -2.08 3.49 19.45
N THR A 189 -1.36 4.53 19.02
CA THR A 189 -1.87 5.92 19.02
C THR A 189 -2.36 6.36 17.64
N VAL A 190 -2.13 5.55 16.60
CA VAL A 190 -2.54 5.86 15.23
C VAL A 190 -4.06 5.76 15.12
N PRO A 191 -4.74 6.76 14.52
CA PRO A 191 -6.15 6.65 14.21
C PRO A 191 -6.44 5.36 13.44
N THR A 192 -7.26 4.48 14.04
CA THR A 192 -7.58 3.17 13.46
C THR A 192 -9.10 2.98 13.35
N LEU A 193 -9.57 2.75 12.13
CA LEU A 193 -10.97 2.38 11.85
C LEU A 193 -11.07 0.87 11.67
N VAL A 194 -11.93 0.23 12.47
CA VAL A 194 -12.23 -1.21 12.35
C VAL A 194 -13.67 -1.37 11.86
N ARG A 195 -13.87 -2.11 10.75
CA ARG A 195 -15.20 -2.43 10.24
C ARG A 195 -15.51 -3.92 10.39
N LYS A 196 -16.64 -4.19 11.07
CA LYS A 196 -17.18 -5.53 11.23
C LYS A 196 -17.69 -6.17 9.94
N ASN A 197 -18.32 -5.36 9.08
CA ASN A 197 -19.09 -5.86 7.96
C ASN A 197 -18.20 -6.10 6.72
N ILE A 198 -18.32 -7.29 6.12
CA ILE A 198 -17.55 -7.73 4.94
C ILE A 198 -18.22 -7.25 3.63
N GLN A 199 -19.41 -6.63 3.69
CA GLN A 199 -20.05 -6.08 2.50
C GLN A 199 -19.11 -5.16 1.72
N ILE A 200 -19.06 -5.39 0.40
CA ILE A 200 -18.05 -4.91 -0.54
C ILE A 200 -18.10 -3.39 -0.75
N THR A 201 -19.13 -2.72 -0.25
CA THR A 201 -19.28 -1.29 -0.39
C THR A 201 -18.15 -0.59 0.37
N PHE A 202 -17.14 -0.14 -0.39
CA PHE A 202 -16.24 0.92 0.03
C PHE A 202 -17.15 2.06 0.47
N SER A 203 -17.19 2.30 1.77
CA SER A 203 -18.13 3.29 2.28
C SER A 203 -17.42 4.62 2.29
N TYR A 204 -18.21 5.68 2.10
CA TYR A 204 -17.77 7.06 2.25
C TYR A 204 -16.98 7.29 3.56
N ASN A 205 -17.22 6.47 4.60
CA ASN A 205 -16.49 6.53 5.87
C ASN A 205 -15.02 6.12 5.75
N GLU A 206 -14.69 5.12 4.93
CA GLU A 206 -13.29 4.70 4.72
C GLU A 206 -12.52 5.76 3.93
N LEU A 207 -13.20 6.37 2.95
CA LEU A 207 -12.63 7.49 2.21
C LEU A 207 -12.37 8.69 3.11
N ILE A 208 -13.39 9.16 3.83
CA ILE A 208 -13.26 10.26 4.80
C ILE A 208 -12.13 9.97 5.80
N PHE A 209 -11.99 8.72 6.24
CA PHE A 209 -10.97 8.35 7.20
C PHE A 209 -9.56 8.57 6.64
N PHE A 210 -9.31 8.19 5.39
CA PHE A 210 -8.02 8.49 4.75
C PHE A 210 -7.89 9.94 4.29
N GLU A 211 -8.98 10.67 4.02
CA GLU A 211 -8.91 12.10 3.79
C GLU A 211 -8.39 12.87 5.01
N LYS A 212 -8.50 12.31 6.23
CA LYS A 212 -7.86 12.89 7.42
C LYS A 212 -6.34 12.93 7.32
N MET A 213 -5.72 12.14 6.42
CA MET A 213 -4.29 12.28 6.10
C MET A 213 -3.95 13.70 5.57
N LYS A 214 -4.92 14.46 5.04
CA LYS A 214 -4.76 15.88 4.67
C LYS A 214 -4.50 16.81 5.87
N SER A 215 -4.95 16.44 7.06
CA SER A 215 -5.20 17.39 8.17
C SER A 215 -4.25 17.29 9.37
N SER A 216 -3.29 16.36 9.35
CA SER A 216 -2.45 16.05 10.52
C SER A 216 -1.02 16.58 10.42
N LEU A 217 -0.86 17.79 9.86
CA LEU A 217 0.36 18.61 9.99
C LEU A 217 0.33 19.36 11.32
#